data_AF-A0A7L5RVP2-F1
#
_entry.id   AF-A0A7L5RVP2-F1
#
_cell.length_a   1.000
_cell.length_b   1.000
_cell.length_c   1.000
_cell.angle_alpha   90.00
_cell.angle_beta   90.00
_cell.angle_gamma   90.00
#
_symmetry.space_group_name_H-M   'P 1'
#
loop_
_entity.id
_entity.type
_entity.pdbx_description
1 polymer ?
#
loop_
_entity_poly.entity_id
_entity_poly.type
_entity_poly.pdbx_seq_one_letter_code
_entity_poly.pdbx_strand_id
1 'polypeptide(L)'
;MAHLVDTMAYAGATPWHGLGNNLPRKQPIEVWQSEAGMDWQILESPVHFKSDAVGHLGTIHSFPEQKVLYRSDTKAPLSVVSKRYHTVQPREVLEFYRDLTEVSGYELETAGVLKGGRKFWALARTGQGAVLKGNDQVNGYLLLATSCDGTLATTATPTTVRVVCNNTLTIALDGSSRAIKVPHNTRFDPATVKKQLGIAVSGWDEFMYRMRALAERKVQWHEALGFFMNVLCETTPTGALPEVLPNERALRKVQELYEGRGRGSQIDSARGTAWGLLNAVTEYVDHERRARSNEYRLDSAWFGQGAQIKQRALDAALQLAA
;
A
#
# COMPACT_ATOMS: atom_id res chain seq x y z
N MET A 1 -26.03 4.60 13.38
CA MET A 1 -24.88 5.14 12.61
C MET A 1 -24.77 4.30 11.36
N ALA A 2 -25.09 4.87 10.20
CA ALA A 2 -25.04 4.14 8.93
C ALA A 2 -23.61 3.62 8.74
N HIS A 3 -23.49 2.30 8.56
CA HIS A 3 -22.24 1.61 8.32
C HIS A 3 -21.53 2.31 7.16
N LEU A 4 -20.38 2.93 7.43
CA LEU A 4 -19.46 3.32 6.37
C LEU A 4 -19.03 2.01 5.71
N VAL A 5 -19.66 1.68 4.56
CA VAL A 5 -19.43 0.40 3.89
C VAL A 5 -18.10 0.50 3.16
N ASP A 6 -17.01 0.33 3.89
CA ASP A 6 -15.71 0.02 3.31
C ASP A 6 -15.82 -1.40 2.74
N THR A 7 -15.96 -1.48 1.42
CA THR A 7 -16.11 -2.73 0.68
C THR A 7 -14.82 -2.98 -0.10
N MET A 8 -14.51 -4.25 -0.30
CA MET A 8 -13.40 -4.71 -1.12
C MET A 8 -13.86 -5.90 -1.93
N ALA A 9 -13.18 -6.18 -3.04
CA ALA A 9 -13.31 -7.42 -3.76
C ALA A 9 -11.91 -8.01 -4.01
N TYR A 10 -11.87 -9.32 -4.20
CA TYR A 10 -10.66 -10.02 -4.55
C TYR A 10 -10.94 -11.18 -5.50
N ALA A 11 -9.94 -11.59 -6.28
CA ALA A 11 -10.00 -12.77 -7.14
C ALA A 11 -8.77 -13.66 -6.88
N GLY A 12 -8.98 -14.98 -6.85
CA GLY A 12 -7.92 -15.94 -6.60
C GLY A 12 -7.74 -16.25 -5.11
N ALA A 13 -6.52 -16.14 -4.60
CA ALA A 13 -6.23 -16.45 -3.20
C ALA A 13 -6.79 -15.35 -2.29
N THR A 14 -7.33 -15.74 -1.13
CA THR A 14 -7.81 -14.76 -0.14
C THR A 14 -6.65 -13.85 0.28
N PRO A 15 -6.79 -12.52 0.13
CA PRO A 15 -5.77 -11.57 0.56
C PRO A 15 -5.52 -11.71 2.06
N TRP A 16 -4.29 -11.41 2.50
CA TRP A 16 -3.90 -11.59 3.89
C TRP A 16 -4.74 -10.81 4.91
N HIS A 17 -5.36 -9.70 4.48
CA HIS A 17 -6.22 -8.89 5.34
C HIS A 17 -7.60 -9.54 5.57
N GLY A 18 -7.96 -10.55 4.77
CA GLY A 18 -9.20 -11.34 4.91
C GLY A 18 -10.47 -10.53 4.66
N LEU A 19 -10.40 -9.43 3.89
CA LEU A 19 -11.52 -8.55 3.61
C LEU A 19 -11.98 -8.71 2.16
N GLY A 20 -13.28 -8.56 1.95
CA GLY A 20 -13.88 -8.39 0.63
C GLY A 20 -14.65 -9.59 0.08
N ASN A 21 -15.30 -9.37 -1.05
CA ASN A 21 -16.07 -10.35 -1.79
C ASN A 21 -15.17 -11.14 -2.74
N ASN A 22 -15.29 -12.47 -2.72
CA ASN A 22 -14.53 -13.33 -3.63
C ASN A 22 -15.18 -13.32 -5.02
N LEU A 23 -14.38 -13.05 -6.05
CA LEU A 23 -14.75 -13.05 -7.44
C LEU A 23 -14.05 -14.17 -8.19
N PRO A 24 -14.70 -14.77 -9.21
CA PRO A 24 -13.97 -15.57 -10.18
C PRO A 24 -12.86 -14.74 -10.83
N ARG A 25 -11.81 -15.38 -11.36
CA ARG A 25 -10.75 -14.66 -12.07
C ARG A 25 -11.27 -14.03 -13.36
N LYS A 26 -10.60 -12.98 -13.82
CA LYS A 26 -10.83 -12.30 -15.11
C LYS A 26 -12.25 -11.73 -15.27
N GLN A 27 -12.84 -11.27 -14.17
CA GLN A 27 -14.10 -10.53 -14.21
C GLN A 27 -13.89 -9.14 -14.86
N PRO A 28 -14.88 -8.65 -15.61
CA PRO A 28 -14.83 -7.31 -16.20
C PRO A 28 -14.87 -6.24 -15.09
N ILE A 29 -14.34 -5.05 -15.37
CA ILE A 29 -14.17 -4.01 -14.34
C ILE A 29 -15.50 -3.53 -13.74
N GLU A 30 -16.62 -3.71 -14.44
CA GLU A 30 -17.96 -3.37 -13.97
C GLU A 30 -18.37 -4.25 -12.77
N VAL A 31 -17.98 -5.53 -12.79
CA VAL A 31 -18.18 -6.45 -11.66
C VAL A 31 -17.30 -5.99 -10.50
N TRP A 32 -16.04 -5.63 -10.76
CA TRP A 32 -15.16 -5.06 -9.73
C TRP A 32 -15.72 -3.77 -9.13
N GLN A 33 -16.31 -2.91 -9.97
CA GLN A 33 -16.86 -1.64 -9.53
C GLN A 33 -17.99 -1.85 -8.50
N SER A 34 -18.90 -2.78 -8.76
CA SER A 34 -19.96 -3.17 -7.82
C SER A 34 -19.38 -3.83 -6.57
N GLU A 35 -18.62 -4.90 -6.75
CA GLU A 35 -18.22 -5.81 -5.67
C GLU A 35 -17.16 -5.21 -4.75
N ALA A 36 -16.36 -4.26 -5.24
CA ALA A 36 -15.42 -3.49 -4.44
C ALA A 36 -16.06 -2.25 -3.77
N GLY A 37 -17.37 -2.03 -3.95
CA GLY A 37 -18.09 -0.87 -3.41
C GLY A 37 -17.64 0.46 -4.01
N MET A 38 -17.25 0.46 -5.29
CA MET A 38 -16.81 1.62 -6.07
C MET A 38 -17.88 2.11 -7.07
N ASP A 39 -19.10 1.54 -7.04
CA ASP A 39 -20.20 1.90 -7.93
C ASP A 39 -20.99 3.12 -7.46
N TRP A 40 -20.31 4.27 -7.45
CA TRP A 40 -20.86 5.58 -7.13
C TRP A 40 -19.92 6.66 -7.64
N GLN A 41 -20.40 7.91 -7.65
CA GLN A 41 -19.65 9.06 -8.10
C GLN A 41 -19.40 10.03 -6.95
N ILE A 42 -18.22 10.64 -6.95
CA ILE A 42 -17.93 11.80 -6.11
C ILE A 42 -18.57 13.01 -6.78
N LEU A 43 -19.56 13.58 -6.10
CA LEU A 43 -20.20 14.84 -6.49
C LEU A 43 -19.63 15.99 -5.67
N GLU A 44 -19.76 17.20 -6.20
CA GLU A 44 -19.30 18.42 -5.54
C GLU A 44 -20.41 19.45 -5.37
N SER A 45 -20.33 20.23 -4.29
CA SER A 45 -21.22 21.37 -4.05
C SER A 45 -20.49 22.51 -3.34
N PRO A 46 -20.96 23.77 -3.44
CA PRO A 46 -20.39 24.88 -2.67
C PRO A 46 -20.42 24.61 -1.16
N VAL A 47 -19.36 25.03 -0.46
CA VAL A 47 -19.31 24.97 1.00
C VAL A 47 -20.17 26.07 1.60
N HIS A 48 -21.02 25.67 2.55
CA HIS A 48 -21.76 26.57 3.41
C HIS A 48 -21.47 26.23 4.88
N PHE A 49 -21.25 27.23 5.71
CA PHE A 49 -21.03 27.07 7.15
C PHE A 49 -21.97 27.98 7.93
N LYS A 50 -22.28 27.62 9.17
CA LYS A 50 -23.09 28.43 10.06
C LYS A 50 -22.19 29.20 11.01
N SER A 51 -22.39 30.51 11.14
CA SER A 51 -21.87 31.29 12.26
C SER A 51 -23.03 31.69 13.17
N ASP A 52 -22.73 31.85 14.46
CA ASP A 52 -23.65 32.19 15.55
C ASP A 52 -24.59 31.05 16.02
N ALA A 53 -24.68 30.91 17.34
CA ALA A 53 -25.55 29.94 18.02
C ALA A 53 -26.88 30.57 18.51
N VAL A 54 -27.14 31.83 18.19
CA VAL A 54 -28.32 32.56 18.69
C VAL A 54 -29.50 32.29 17.75
N GLY A 55 -30.36 31.35 18.15
CA GLY A 55 -31.56 30.94 17.41
C GLY A 55 -31.43 29.61 16.66
N HIS A 56 -32.55 29.02 16.27
CA HIS A 56 -32.60 27.68 15.65
C HIS A 56 -32.02 27.63 14.21
N LEU A 57 -31.73 28.79 13.62
CA LEU A 57 -31.25 28.97 12.24
C LEU A 57 -30.12 30.01 12.24
N GLY A 58 -28.92 29.65 12.75
CA GLY A 58 -27.73 30.51 12.65
C GLY A 58 -27.45 30.98 11.21
N THR A 59 -26.72 32.08 11.07
CA THR A 59 -26.45 32.73 9.77
C THR A 59 -25.63 31.80 8.88
N ILE A 60 -26.11 31.57 7.64
CA ILE A 60 -25.42 30.71 6.67
C ILE A 60 -24.47 31.58 5.83
N HIS A 61 -23.19 31.26 5.89
CA HIS A 61 -22.12 31.85 5.09
C HIS A 61 -21.63 30.86 4.03
N SER A 62 -21.20 31.37 2.89
CA SER A 62 -20.54 30.56 1.85
C SER A 62 -19.03 30.67 1.96
N PHE A 63 -18.29 29.62 1.56
CA PHE A 63 -16.83 29.66 1.40
C PHE A 63 -16.45 29.36 -0.08
N PRO A 64 -16.46 30.36 -0.97
CA PRO A 64 -16.37 30.15 -2.43
C PRO A 64 -15.08 29.50 -2.93
N GLU A 65 -14.00 29.59 -2.16
CA GLU A 65 -12.69 29.00 -2.49
C GLU A 65 -12.63 27.49 -2.21
N GLN A 66 -13.66 26.93 -1.58
CA GLN A 66 -13.76 25.53 -1.24
C GLN A 66 -15.05 24.90 -1.76
N LYS A 67 -14.99 23.58 -1.94
CA LYS A 67 -16.12 22.73 -2.32
C LYS A 67 -16.19 21.52 -1.40
N VAL A 68 -17.41 21.09 -1.11
CA VAL A 68 -17.67 19.82 -0.42
C VAL A 68 -17.72 18.71 -1.46
N LEU A 69 -17.02 17.61 -1.19
CA LEU A 69 -17.15 16.36 -1.92
C LEU A 69 -18.06 15.41 -1.13
N TYR A 70 -18.97 14.73 -1.82
CA TYR A 70 -19.89 13.78 -1.20
C TYR A 70 -20.24 12.65 -2.18
N ARG A 71 -20.71 11.52 -1.65
CA ARG A 71 -21.08 10.37 -2.49
C ARG A 71 -22.43 10.58 -3.17
N SER A 72 -22.54 10.18 -4.43
CA SER A 72 -23.78 10.27 -5.20
C SER A 72 -24.91 9.41 -4.63
N ASP A 73 -24.58 8.25 -4.07
CA ASP A 73 -25.50 7.19 -3.63
C ASP A 73 -26.17 7.49 -2.28
N THR A 74 -25.36 7.85 -1.29
CA THR A 74 -25.74 7.97 0.13
C THR A 74 -25.78 9.42 0.59
N LYS A 75 -25.26 10.34 -0.22
CA LYS A 75 -25.00 11.74 0.14
C LYS A 75 -24.05 11.88 1.33
N ALA A 76 -23.31 10.82 1.69
CA ALA A 76 -22.35 10.88 2.78
C ALA A 76 -21.23 11.89 2.44
N PRO A 77 -20.88 12.80 3.36
CA PRO A 77 -19.81 13.76 3.13
C PRO A 77 -18.46 13.03 3.12
N LEU A 78 -17.59 13.42 2.19
CA LEU A 78 -16.26 12.85 2.01
C LEU A 78 -15.19 13.81 2.52
N SER A 79 -15.13 15.02 1.96
CA SER A 79 -14.13 16.00 2.35
C SER A 79 -14.53 17.42 1.93
N VAL A 80 -13.84 18.41 2.48
CA VAL A 80 -13.84 19.79 1.97
C VAL A 80 -12.48 20.04 1.34
N VAL A 81 -12.47 20.44 0.07
CA VAL A 81 -11.25 20.65 -0.71
C VAL A 81 -11.27 22.01 -1.37
N SER A 82 -10.11 22.47 -1.85
CA SER A 82 -10.05 23.72 -2.61
C SER A 82 -10.78 23.60 -3.94
N LYS A 83 -11.23 24.74 -4.49
CA LYS A 83 -11.88 24.79 -5.81
C LYS A 83 -10.99 24.25 -6.94
N ARG A 84 -9.66 24.32 -6.79
CA ARG A 84 -8.66 23.81 -7.75
C ARG A 84 -8.41 22.30 -7.64
N TYR A 85 -9.04 21.63 -6.69
CA TYR A 85 -8.87 20.19 -6.50
C TYR A 85 -9.52 19.40 -7.65
N HIS A 86 -8.69 18.62 -8.34
CA HIS A 86 -9.10 17.66 -9.36
C HIS A 86 -9.36 16.29 -8.71
N THR A 87 -10.64 15.99 -8.59
CA THR A 87 -11.12 14.70 -8.10
C THR A 87 -10.87 13.60 -9.14
N VAL A 88 -10.32 12.48 -8.68
CA VAL A 88 -10.29 11.23 -9.45
C VAL A 88 -11.44 10.36 -8.96
N GLN A 89 -12.30 9.92 -9.87
CA GLN A 89 -13.47 9.11 -9.57
C GLN A 89 -13.07 7.66 -9.23
N PRO A 90 -13.83 6.95 -8.38
CA PRO A 90 -13.59 5.53 -8.11
C PRO A 90 -13.51 4.69 -9.39
N ARG A 91 -14.40 4.95 -10.36
CA ARG A 91 -14.37 4.28 -11.66
C ARG A 91 -13.07 4.51 -12.43
N GLU A 92 -12.49 5.71 -12.39
CA GLU A 92 -11.23 6.01 -13.09
C GLU A 92 -10.05 5.17 -12.57
N VAL A 93 -10.08 4.77 -11.30
CA VAL A 93 -9.07 3.87 -10.71
C VAL A 93 -9.16 2.48 -11.31
N LEU A 94 -10.36 1.95 -11.57
CA LEU A 94 -10.55 0.65 -12.21
C LEU A 94 -10.31 0.71 -13.73
N GLU A 95 -10.82 1.75 -14.39
CA GLU A 95 -10.63 1.98 -15.83
C GLU A 95 -9.15 2.11 -16.21
N PHE A 96 -8.31 2.59 -15.30
CA PHE A 96 -6.85 2.59 -15.50
C PHE A 96 -6.31 1.20 -15.87
N TYR A 97 -6.89 0.13 -15.31
CA TYR A 97 -6.44 -1.24 -15.55
C TYR A 97 -7.03 -1.90 -16.80
N ARG A 98 -8.08 -1.35 -17.42
CA ARG A 98 -8.79 -2.01 -18.54
C ARG A 98 -7.82 -2.50 -19.63
N ASP A 99 -7.07 -1.59 -20.25
CA ASP A 99 -6.12 -1.96 -21.29
C ASP A 99 -4.95 -2.83 -20.77
N LEU A 100 -4.55 -2.64 -19.50
CA LEU A 100 -3.48 -3.45 -18.90
C LEU A 100 -3.91 -4.91 -18.78
N THR A 101 -5.17 -5.14 -18.41
CA THR A 101 -5.75 -6.48 -18.27
C THR A 101 -6.10 -7.11 -19.61
N GLU A 102 -6.57 -6.32 -20.58
CA GLU A 102 -7.00 -6.81 -21.89
C GLU A 102 -5.82 -7.07 -22.83
N VAL A 103 -4.75 -6.27 -22.75
CA VAL A 103 -3.66 -6.28 -23.75
C VAL A 103 -2.30 -6.64 -23.14
N SER A 104 -2.03 -6.25 -21.89
CA SER A 104 -0.70 -6.42 -21.28
C SER A 104 -0.57 -7.64 -20.36
N GLY A 105 -1.62 -8.48 -20.29
CA GLY A 105 -1.62 -9.71 -19.49
C GLY A 105 -1.66 -9.48 -17.97
N TYR A 106 -2.04 -8.27 -17.53
CA TYR A 106 -2.22 -8.00 -16.11
C TYR A 106 -3.49 -8.69 -15.63
N GLU A 107 -3.51 -9.09 -14.36
CA GLU A 107 -4.72 -9.65 -13.75
C GLU A 107 -5.08 -8.83 -12.52
N LEU A 108 -6.25 -8.19 -12.53
CA LEU A 108 -6.76 -7.50 -11.35
C LEU A 108 -7.06 -8.54 -10.26
N GLU A 109 -6.45 -8.37 -9.08
CA GLU A 109 -6.56 -9.36 -8.00
C GLU A 109 -7.28 -8.81 -6.78
N THR A 110 -7.15 -7.51 -6.47
CA THR A 110 -7.88 -6.88 -5.37
C THR A 110 -8.21 -5.42 -5.69
N ALA A 111 -9.35 -4.95 -5.20
CA ALA A 111 -9.71 -3.54 -5.26
C ALA A 111 -10.63 -3.19 -4.09
N GLY A 112 -10.70 -1.91 -3.74
CA GLY A 112 -11.59 -1.51 -2.67
C GLY A 112 -11.51 -0.06 -2.26
N VAL A 113 -12.28 0.19 -1.20
CA VAL A 113 -12.46 1.50 -0.59
C VAL A 113 -12.00 1.45 0.86
N LEU A 114 -11.36 2.51 1.31
CA LEU A 114 -10.92 2.68 2.70
C LEU A 114 -11.41 4.02 3.25
N LYS A 115 -11.35 4.16 4.57
CA LYS A 115 -11.63 5.39 5.32
C LYS A 115 -13.04 5.92 5.06
N GLY A 116 -14.02 5.03 4.98
CA GLY A 116 -15.42 5.39 4.74
C GLY A 116 -15.65 6.09 3.42
N GLY A 117 -15.02 5.62 2.34
CA GLY A 117 -15.19 6.24 1.02
C GLY A 117 -14.18 7.33 0.65
N ARG A 118 -13.15 7.60 1.46
CA ARG A 118 -12.20 8.68 1.17
C ARG A 118 -10.98 8.25 0.38
N LYS A 119 -10.66 6.95 0.35
CA LYS A 119 -9.55 6.39 -0.42
C LYS A 119 -10.02 5.22 -1.27
N PHE A 120 -9.51 5.14 -2.49
CA PHE A 120 -9.83 4.07 -3.45
C PHE A 120 -8.55 3.51 -4.00
N TRP A 121 -8.54 2.21 -4.25
CA TRP A 121 -7.35 1.53 -4.73
C TRP A 121 -7.71 0.26 -5.51
N ALA A 122 -6.77 -0.15 -6.37
CA ALA A 122 -6.81 -1.40 -7.09
C ALA A 122 -5.38 -1.93 -7.24
N LEU A 123 -5.23 -3.25 -7.20
CA LEU A 123 -3.96 -3.96 -7.27
C LEU A 123 -4.07 -5.06 -8.33
N ALA A 124 -3.22 -4.98 -9.34
CA ALA A 124 -3.14 -5.97 -10.39
C ALA A 124 -1.78 -6.65 -10.41
N ARG A 125 -1.78 -7.97 -10.63
CA ARG A 125 -0.59 -8.76 -10.90
C ARG A 125 -0.11 -8.45 -12.31
N THR A 126 1.19 -8.18 -12.48
CA THR A 126 1.76 -7.73 -13.77
C THR A 126 2.14 -8.87 -14.72
N GLY A 127 2.05 -10.12 -14.25
CA GLY A 127 2.59 -11.29 -14.94
C GLY A 127 4.10 -11.49 -14.72
N GLN A 128 4.82 -10.49 -14.20
CA GLN A 128 6.22 -10.65 -13.79
C GLN A 128 6.31 -11.52 -12.53
N GLY A 129 7.31 -12.38 -12.50
CA GLY A 129 7.59 -13.24 -11.36
C GLY A 129 9.02 -13.77 -11.40
N ALA A 130 9.56 -14.05 -10.24
CA ALA A 130 10.88 -14.61 -10.09
C ALA A 130 10.90 -15.60 -8.92
N VAL A 131 11.80 -16.57 -9.00
CA VAL A 131 11.98 -17.59 -7.98
C VAL A 131 13.39 -17.45 -7.40
N LEU A 132 13.46 -17.24 -6.09
CA LEU A 132 14.70 -17.26 -5.32
C LEU A 132 15.00 -18.70 -4.85
N LYS A 133 16.19 -18.90 -4.27
CA LYS A 133 16.65 -20.21 -3.79
C LYS A 133 15.64 -20.87 -2.85
N GLY A 134 15.43 -22.19 -3.00
CA GLY A 134 14.45 -22.93 -2.20
C GLY A 134 13.00 -22.77 -2.69
N ASN A 135 12.80 -22.44 -3.97
CA ASN A 135 11.49 -22.25 -4.59
C ASN A 135 10.66 -21.11 -3.95
N ASP A 136 11.34 -20.03 -3.54
CA ASP A 136 10.71 -18.87 -2.92
C ASP A 136 10.21 -17.90 -3.99
N GLN A 137 8.91 -17.92 -4.26
CA GLN A 137 8.29 -17.17 -5.35
C GLN A 137 7.93 -15.74 -4.95
N VAL A 138 8.35 -14.78 -5.78
CA VAL A 138 8.03 -13.36 -5.69
C VAL A 138 7.36 -12.92 -6.99
N ASN A 139 6.19 -12.29 -6.89
CA ASN A 139 5.42 -11.82 -8.04
C ASN A 139 5.39 -10.29 -8.08
N GLY A 140 5.39 -9.72 -9.30
CA GLY A 140 5.26 -8.30 -9.55
C GLY A 140 3.81 -7.84 -9.61
N TYR A 141 3.56 -6.66 -9.05
CA TYR A 141 2.25 -6.05 -8.93
C TYR A 141 2.30 -4.55 -9.22
N LEU A 142 1.15 -4.00 -9.60
CA LEU A 142 0.94 -2.57 -9.76
C LEU A 142 -0.25 -2.13 -8.91
N LEU A 143 0.04 -1.33 -7.89
CA LEU A 143 -0.96 -0.68 -7.03
C LEU A 143 -1.26 0.73 -7.56
N LEU A 144 -2.52 1.03 -7.86
CA LEU A 144 -3.00 2.38 -8.07
C LEU A 144 -3.89 2.74 -6.89
N ALA A 145 -3.59 3.86 -6.23
CA ALA A 145 -4.38 4.35 -5.12
C ALA A 145 -4.54 5.87 -5.18
N THR A 146 -5.66 6.37 -4.69
CA THR A 146 -5.93 7.80 -4.61
C THR A 146 -6.80 8.12 -3.39
N SER A 147 -6.87 9.39 -3.02
CA SER A 147 -7.81 9.90 -2.03
C SER A 147 -8.65 11.03 -2.62
N CYS A 148 -9.83 11.27 -2.05
CA CYS A 148 -10.60 12.48 -2.32
C CYS A 148 -10.51 13.51 -1.18
N ASP A 149 -9.76 13.20 -0.11
CA ASP A 149 -9.56 14.08 1.04
C ASP A 149 -8.19 14.79 1.04
N GLY A 150 -7.37 14.55 0.01
CA GLY A 150 -6.04 15.14 -0.13
C GLY A 150 -4.95 14.46 0.70
N THR A 151 -5.25 13.39 1.43
CA THR A 151 -4.26 12.65 2.23
C THR A 151 -3.31 11.78 1.40
N LEU A 152 -3.68 11.49 0.16
CA LEU A 152 -2.91 10.68 -0.78
C LEU A 152 -3.13 11.20 -2.21
N ALA A 153 -2.05 11.59 -2.89
CA ALA A 153 -2.07 11.88 -4.32
C ALA A 153 -2.43 10.61 -5.14
N THR A 154 -2.98 10.76 -6.34
CA THR A 154 -3.19 9.61 -7.22
C THR A 154 -1.84 9.00 -7.59
N THR A 155 -1.57 7.81 -7.06
CA THR A 155 -0.23 7.22 -7.04
C THR A 155 -0.26 5.82 -7.62
N ALA A 156 0.51 5.60 -8.69
CA ALA A 156 0.78 4.28 -9.24
C ALA A 156 2.13 3.78 -8.72
N THR A 157 2.13 2.64 -8.02
CA THR A 157 3.28 2.09 -7.30
C THR A 157 3.54 0.66 -7.76
N PRO A 158 4.67 0.41 -8.46
CA PRO A 158 5.18 -0.94 -8.64
C PRO A 158 5.51 -1.57 -7.27
N THR A 159 5.00 -2.76 -7.03
CA THR A 159 5.16 -3.48 -5.76
C THR A 159 5.38 -4.97 -6.03
N THR A 160 5.78 -5.71 -5.00
CA THR A 160 5.95 -7.16 -5.05
C THR A 160 5.15 -7.83 -3.96
N VAL A 161 4.74 -9.07 -4.22
CA VAL A 161 4.19 -9.96 -3.19
C VAL A 161 5.00 -11.24 -3.16
N ARG A 162 5.54 -11.56 -1.99
CA ARG A 162 6.18 -12.86 -1.74
C ARG A 162 5.09 -13.88 -1.41
N VAL A 163 4.95 -14.91 -2.25
CA VAL A 163 3.75 -15.78 -2.27
C VAL A 163 3.54 -16.55 -0.98
N VAL A 164 4.61 -17.06 -0.35
CA VAL A 164 4.49 -17.92 0.84
C VAL A 164 3.97 -17.18 2.07
N CYS A 165 4.13 -15.85 2.13
CA CYS A 165 3.69 -15.04 3.26
C CYS A 165 2.63 -13.99 2.88
N ASN A 166 2.48 -13.67 1.58
CA ASN A 166 1.70 -12.56 1.06
C ASN A 166 2.15 -11.17 1.54
N ASN A 167 3.41 -11.02 1.95
CA ASN A 167 3.99 -9.72 2.30
C ASN A 167 4.05 -8.83 1.05
N THR A 168 3.56 -7.60 1.16
CA THR A 168 3.60 -6.61 0.08
C THR A 168 4.78 -5.66 0.29
N LEU A 169 5.70 -5.61 -0.67
CA LEU A 169 6.88 -4.73 -0.62
C LEU A 169 6.98 -3.86 -1.88
N THR A 170 6.95 -2.55 -1.68
CA THR A 170 7.16 -1.55 -2.75
C THR A 170 8.52 -1.75 -3.42
N ILE A 171 8.54 -1.68 -4.76
CA ILE A 171 9.79 -1.70 -5.53
C ILE A 171 10.43 -0.32 -5.43
N ALA A 172 11.61 -0.26 -4.82
CA ALA A 172 12.47 0.91 -4.77
C ALA A 172 13.84 0.60 -5.35
N LEU A 173 14.40 1.55 -6.09
CA LEU A 173 15.78 1.50 -6.60
C LEU A 173 16.52 2.73 -6.08
N ASP A 174 17.73 2.51 -5.59
CA ASP A 174 18.59 3.54 -4.97
C ASP A 174 17.92 4.32 -3.82
N GLY A 175 17.09 3.62 -3.02
CA GLY A 175 16.35 4.22 -1.91
C GLY A 175 15.17 5.10 -2.34
N SER A 176 14.92 5.24 -3.65
CA SER A 176 13.81 6.01 -4.19
C SER A 176 12.67 5.12 -4.69
N SER A 177 11.46 5.42 -4.24
CA SER A 177 10.24 4.76 -4.73
C SER A 177 10.04 5.10 -6.20
N ARG A 178 9.87 4.09 -7.06
CA ARG A 178 9.46 4.25 -8.47
C ARG A 178 7.97 4.62 -8.62
N ALA A 179 7.36 5.16 -7.57
CA ALA A 179 5.95 5.49 -7.56
C ALA A 179 5.72 6.78 -8.35
N ILE A 180 4.80 6.71 -9.31
CA ILE A 180 4.37 7.87 -10.09
C ILE A 180 3.23 8.53 -9.34
N LYS A 181 3.45 9.79 -8.92
CA LYS A 181 2.49 10.56 -8.12
C LYS A 181 1.91 11.70 -8.94
N VAL A 182 0.60 11.75 -9.05
CA VAL A 182 -0.16 12.85 -9.66
C VAL A 182 -0.88 13.61 -8.55
N PRO A 183 -0.41 14.82 -8.17
CA PRO A 183 -1.06 15.61 -7.13
C PRO A 183 -2.42 16.13 -7.61
N HIS A 184 -3.34 16.36 -6.67
CA HIS A 184 -4.72 16.77 -6.99
C HIS A 184 -4.89 18.21 -7.48
N ASN A 185 -3.82 18.99 -7.57
CA ASN A 185 -3.83 20.25 -8.31
C ASN A 185 -3.54 20.06 -9.81
N THR A 186 -3.29 18.81 -10.24
CA THR A 186 -3.08 18.39 -11.62
C THR A 186 -4.16 17.38 -11.99
N ARG A 187 -4.64 17.42 -13.24
CA ARG A 187 -5.60 16.43 -13.72
C ARG A 187 -4.92 15.07 -13.89
N PHE A 188 -5.54 14.01 -13.39
CA PHE A 188 -5.08 12.65 -13.64
C PHE A 188 -5.26 12.28 -15.11
N ASP A 189 -4.18 11.80 -15.72
CA ASP A 189 -4.17 11.28 -17.08
C ASP A 189 -3.60 9.84 -17.08
N PRO A 190 -4.47 8.82 -17.23
CA PRO A 190 -4.06 7.42 -17.27
C PRO A 190 -2.99 7.14 -18.33
N ALA A 191 -3.05 7.75 -19.51
CA ALA A 191 -2.12 7.47 -20.60
C ALA A 191 -0.72 7.98 -20.27
N THR A 192 -0.61 9.19 -19.71
CA THR A 192 0.68 9.73 -19.25
C THR A 192 1.28 8.87 -18.14
N VAL A 193 0.48 8.43 -17.17
CA VAL A 193 0.95 7.57 -16.08
C VAL A 193 1.40 6.20 -16.60
N LYS A 194 0.65 5.57 -17.51
CA LYS A 194 1.03 4.31 -18.16
C LYS A 194 2.33 4.44 -18.97
N LYS A 195 2.51 5.55 -19.70
CA LYS A 195 3.75 5.82 -20.43
C LYS A 195 4.95 5.92 -19.48
N GLN A 196 4.80 6.63 -18.37
CA GLN A 196 5.85 6.72 -17.34
C GLN A 196 6.14 5.38 -16.68
N LEU A 197 5.10 4.55 -16.42
CA LEU A 197 5.27 3.18 -15.95
C LEU A 197 6.06 2.35 -16.96
N GLY A 198 5.70 2.43 -18.25
CA GLY A 198 6.38 1.76 -19.37
C GLY A 198 7.88 2.07 -19.44
N ILE A 199 8.24 3.33 -19.22
CA ILE A 199 9.65 3.78 -19.14
C ILE A 199 10.33 3.22 -17.88
N ALA A 200 9.58 3.00 -16.80
CA ALA A 200 10.06 2.43 -15.54
C ALA A 200 10.12 0.89 -15.51
N VAL A 201 9.65 0.17 -16.55
CA VAL A 201 9.61 -1.32 -16.61
C VAL A 201 11.01 -1.96 -16.57
N SER A 202 12.10 -1.19 -16.69
CA SER A 202 13.46 -1.69 -16.46
C SER A 202 13.80 -2.00 -15.00
N GLY A 203 12.96 -1.62 -14.03
CA GLY A 203 13.28 -1.76 -12.61
C GLY A 203 13.08 -3.16 -12.02
N TRP A 204 12.32 -4.04 -12.68
CA TRP A 204 12.03 -5.38 -12.15
C TRP A 204 13.30 -6.25 -12.06
N ASP A 205 14.07 -6.30 -13.14
CA ASP A 205 15.27 -7.15 -13.20
C ASP A 205 16.33 -6.69 -12.20
N GLU A 206 16.54 -5.37 -12.11
CA GLU A 206 17.47 -4.79 -11.13
C GLU A 206 17.00 -5.02 -9.69
N PHE A 207 15.70 -4.85 -9.42
CA PHE A 207 15.13 -5.15 -8.11
C PHE A 207 15.36 -6.62 -7.74
N MET A 208 15.04 -7.55 -8.65
CA MET A 208 15.22 -8.98 -8.39
C MET A 208 16.69 -9.36 -8.29
N TYR A 209 17.60 -8.69 -8.99
CA TYR A 209 19.05 -8.86 -8.82
C TYR A 209 19.46 -8.53 -7.38
N ARG A 210 19.03 -7.38 -6.84
CA ARG A 210 19.27 -7.00 -5.45
C ARG A 210 18.67 -8.02 -4.47
N MET A 211 17.44 -8.49 -4.73
CA MET A 211 16.79 -9.48 -3.84
C MET A 211 17.52 -10.82 -3.82
N ARG A 212 18.11 -11.25 -4.95
CA ARG A 212 18.98 -12.43 -5.00
C ARG A 212 20.23 -12.23 -4.15
N ALA A 213 20.88 -11.06 -4.23
CA ALA A 213 22.03 -10.74 -3.38
C ALA A 213 21.67 -10.78 -1.88
N LEU A 214 20.51 -10.24 -1.50
CA LEU A 214 20.01 -10.34 -0.11
C LEU A 214 19.76 -11.79 0.33
N ALA A 215 19.30 -12.65 -0.57
CA ALA A 215 19.06 -14.06 -0.29
C ALA A 215 20.35 -14.88 -0.16
N GLU A 216 21.47 -14.39 -0.70
CA GLU A 216 22.79 -15.03 -0.59
C GLU A 216 23.59 -14.52 0.61
N ARG A 217 23.37 -13.26 1.03
CA ARG A 217 24.04 -12.66 2.19
C ARG A 217 23.57 -13.27 3.51
N LYS A 218 24.38 -14.17 4.07
CA LYS A 218 24.20 -14.72 5.43
C LYS A 218 24.43 -13.67 6.49
N VAL A 219 23.67 -13.68 7.58
CA VAL A 219 23.68 -12.64 8.63
C VAL A 219 24.04 -13.26 9.98
N GLN A 220 24.99 -12.65 10.69
CA GLN A 220 25.33 -13.02 12.06
C GLN A 220 24.30 -12.47 13.06
N TRP A 221 24.18 -13.12 14.22
CA TRP A 221 23.24 -12.72 15.28
C TRP A 221 23.30 -11.23 15.65
N HIS A 222 24.49 -10.67 15.83
CA HIS A 222 24.67 -9.27 16.20
C HIS A 222 24.27 -8.30 15.07
N GLU A 223 24.50 -8.68 13.80
CA GLU A 223 24.05 -7.90 12.64
C GLU A 223 22.51 -7.87 12.56
N ALA A 224 21.85 -9.01 12.84
CA ALA A 224 20.39 -9.09 12.87
C ALA A 224 19.78 -8.18 13.94
N LEU A 225 20.34 -8.19 15.16
CA LEU A 225 19.88 -7.31 16.24
C LEU A 225 20.07 -5.83 15.88
N GLY A 226 21.25 -5.47 15.36
CA GLY A 226 21.54 -4.10 14.92
C GLY A 226 20.61 -3.63 13.80
N PHE A 227 20.28 -4.52 12.86
CA PHE A 227 19.29 -4.26 11.81
C PHE A 227 17.90 -3.96 12.40
N PHE A 228 17.37 -4.81 13.29
CA PHE A 228 16.03 -4.60 13.85
C PHE A 228 15.96 -3.33 14.70
N MET A 229 17.01 -3.03 15.44
CA MET A 229 17.13 -1.79 16.21
C MET A 229 17.11 -0.55 15.30
N ASN A 230 17.91 -0.53 14.23
CA ASN A 230 17.88 0.56 13.26
C ASN A 230 16.48 0.74 12.66
N VAL A 231 15.87 -0.37 12.21
CA VAL A 231 14.61 -0.32 11.48
C VAL A 231 13.42 0.07 12.38
N LEU A 232 13.31 -0.50 13.58
CA LEU A 232 12.15 -0.33 14.45
C LEU A 232 12.31 0.76 15.52
N CYS A 233 13.55 1.13 15.85
CA CYS A 233 13.85 2.06 16.92
C CYS A 233 14.59 3.31 16.44
N GLU A 234 15.00 3.36 15.16
CA GLU A 234 15.74 4.49 14.57
C GLU A 234 17.05 4.79 15.31
N THR A 235 17.61 3.77 15.95
CA THR A 235 18.89 3.86 16.66
C THR A 235 20.03 3.51 15.71
N THR A 236 21.01 4.39 15.63
CA THR A 236 22.25 4.14 14.88
C THR A 236 23.01 2.95 15.48
N PRO A 237 23.56 2.02 14.67
CA PRO A 237 24.30 0.85 15.16
C PRO A 237 25.53 1.15 16.03
N THR A 238 25.97 2.41 16.10
CA THR A 238 27.18 2.87 16.79
C THR A 238 26.94 3.50 18.17
N GLY A 239 25.69 3.61 18.61
CA GLY A 239 25.34 4.12 19.95
C GLY A 239 25.36 3.03 21.02
N ALA A 240 25.62 3.41 22.27
CA ALA A 240 25.38 2.53 23.42
C ALA A 240 23.90 2.09 23.43
N LEU A 241 23.65 0.82 23.75
CA LEU A 241 22.29 0.29 23.92
C LEU A 241 21.55 1.15 24.95
N PRO A 242 20.35 1.69 24.63
CA PRO A 242 19.56 2.43 25.61
C PRO A 242 19.22 1.52 26.80
N GLU A 243 19.22 2.07 28.03
CA GLU A 243 18.81 1.31 29.23
C GLU A 243 17.38 0.76 29.14
N VAL A 244 16.51 1.43 28.38
CA VAL A 244 15.17 0.96 28.03
C VAL A 244 15.06 0.86 26.50
N LEU A 245 14.90 -0.36 26.00
CA LEU A 245 14.71 -0.60 24.56
C LEU A 245 13.34 -0.05 24.12
N PRO A 246 13.29 0.99 23.27
CA PRO A 246 12.02 1.37 22.65
C PRO A 246 11.51 0.20 21.80
N ASN A 247 10.19 0.05 21.69
CA ASN A 247 9.54 -0.96 20.86
C ASN A 247 9.96 -2.43 21.15
N GLU A 248 10.35 -2.77 22.40
CA GLU A 248 10.80 -4.12 22.79
C GLU A 248 9.89 -5.27 22.29
N ARG A 249 8.57 -5.08 22.37
CA ARG A 249 7.60 -6.08 21.87
C ARG A 249 7.70 -6.30 20.36
N ALA A 250 7.93 -5.23 19.60
CA ALA A 250 8.09 -5.31 18.15
C ALA A 250 9.42 -5.99 17.82
N LEU A 251 10.51 -5.63 18.49
CA LEU A 251 11.83 -6.25 18.35
C LEU A 251 11.77 -7.76 18.59
N ARG A 252 11.19 -8.18 19.73
CA ARG A 252 11.01 -9.60 20.04
C ARG A 252 10.20 -10.32 18.97
N LYS A 253 9.14 -9.68 18.49
CA LYS A 253 8.28 -10.29 17.47
C LYS A 253 8.98 -10.45 16.12
N VAL A 254 9.70 -9.45 15.62
CA VAL A 254 10.45 -9.58 14.34
C VAL A 254 11.58 -10.59 14.47
N GLN A 255 12.23 -10.66 15.63
CA GLN A 255 13.26 -11.66 15.89
C GLN A 255 12.67 -13.08 15.85
N GLU A 256 11.56 -13.32 16.54
CA GLU A 256 10.84 -14.60 16.48
C GLU A 256 10.46 -14.99 15.05
N LEU A 257 9.98 -14.03 14.26
CA LEU A 257 9.62 -14.28 12.85
C LEU A 257 10.86 -14.68 12.03
N TYR A 258 11.98 -14.01 12.24
CA TYR A 258 13.25 -14.30 11.56
C TYR A 258 13.83 -15.67 11.96
N GLU A 259 13.72 -16.04 13.24
CA GLU A 259 14.30 -17.26 13.81
C GLU A 259 13.50 -18.55 13.54
N GLY A 260 12.45 -18.47 12.71
CA GLY A 260 11.74 -19.66 12.26
C GLY A 260 10.24 -19.63 12.45
N ARG A 261 9.68 -18.64 13.17
CA ARG A 261 8.22 -18.53 13.33
C ARG A 261 7.54 -17.78 12.18
N GLY A 262 8.30 -17.06 11.36
CA GLY A 262 7.78 -16.33 10.21
C GLY A 262 7.44 -17.26 9.05
N ARG A 263 6.47 -16.85 8.23
CA ARG A 263 6.01 -17.62 7.07
C ARG A 263 7.14 -17.77 6.05
N GLY A 264 7.55 -19.01 5.79
CA GLY A 264 8.65 -19.31 4.88
C GLY A 264 10.02 -18.83 5.37
N SER A 265 10.18 -18.57 6.67
CA SER A 265 11.47 -18.19 7.28
C SER A 265 12.52 -19.31 7.21
N GLN A 266 12.07 -20.57 7.11
CA GLN A 266 12.92 -21.75 6.96
C GLN A 266 13.34 -22.05 5.51
N ILE A 267 12.83 -21.31 4.52
CA ILE A 267 13.23 -21.49 3.12
C ILE A 267 14.67 -21.03 2.93
N ASP A 268 15.43 -21.69 2.06
CA ASP A 268 16.86 -21.45 1.83
C ASP A 268 17.22 -19.99 1.51
N SER A 269 16.36 -19.28 0.75
CA SER A 269 16.51 -17.86 0.46
C SER A 269 16.44 -16.98 1.70
N ALA A 270 15.67 -17.35 2.72
CA ALA A 270 15.34 -16.53 3.88
C ALA A 270 16.10 -16.95 5.15
N ARG A 271 16.38 -18.24 5.31
CA ARG A 271 16.94 -18.78 6.56
C ARG A 271 18.33 -18.25 6.84
N GLY A 272 18.43 -17.37 7.83
CA GLY A 272 19.67 -16.75 8.26
C GLY A 272 20.26 -15.75 7.26
N THR A 273 19.44 -15.13 6.41
CA THR A 273 19.89 -14.22 5.34
C THR A 273 19.34 -12.80 5.52
N ALA A 274 19.92 -11.83 4.82
CA ALA A 274 19.40 -10.45 4.79
C ALA A 274 17.99 -10.40 4.16
N TRP A 275 17.69 -11.28 3.21
CA TRP A 275 16.32 -11.47 2.70
C TRP A 275 15.37 -11.93 3.80
N GLY A 276 15.80 -12.83 4.69
CA GLY A 276 15.04 -13.24 5.87
C GLY A 276 14.71 -12.08 6.81
N LEU A 277 15.69 -11.20 7.08
CA LEU A 277 15.49 -10.00 7.92
C LEU A 277 14.39 -9.09 7.34
N LEU A 278 14.49 -8.79 6.04
CA LEU A 278 13.51 -7.98 5.33
C LEU A 278 12.12 -8.61 5.37
N ASN A 279 12.02 -9.93 5.18
CA ASN A 279 10.76 -10.64 5.24
C ASN A 279 10.15 -10.67 6.64
N ALA A 280 10.96 -10.78 7.70
CA ALA A 280 10.46 -10.72 9.06
C ALA A 280 9.84 -9.35 9.39
N VAL A 281 10.45 -8.24 8.94
CA VAL A 281 9.90 -6.90 9.15
C VAL A 281 8.64 -6.67 8.31
N THR A 282 8.66 -7.04 7.02
CA THR A 282 7.48 -6.87 6.15
C THR A 282 6.31 -7.72 6.65
N GLU A 283 6.56 -8.94 7.11
CA GLU A 283 5.54 -9.80 7.72
C GLU A 283 5.00 -9.20 9.01
N TYR A 284 5.88 -8.65 9.85
CA TYR A 284 5.43 -7.96 11.05
C TYR A 284 4.51 -6.78 10.73
N VAL A 285 4.87 -5.94 9.76
CA VAL A 285 4.06 -4.78 9.36
C VAL A 285 2.71 -5.21 8.79
N ASP A 286 2.70 -6.19 7.90
CA ASP A 286 1.51 -6.59 7.15
C ASP A 286 0.57 -7.47 8.01
N HIS A 287 1.09 -8.31 8.91
CA HIS A 287 0.26 -9.31 9.61
C HIS A 287 0.21 -9.15 11.13
N GLU A 288 1.32 -8.81 11.79
CA GLU A 288 1.46 -8.98 13.25
C GLU A 288 1.35 -7.66 14.02
N ARG A 289 1.60 -6.52 13.37
CA ARG A 289 1.55 -5.20 14.01
C ARG A 289 0.13 -4.92 14.48
N ARG A 290 0.00 -4.55 15.75
CA ARG A 290 -1.28 -4.15 16.34
C ARG A 290 -1.86 -2.94 15.60
N ALA A 291 -3.11 -3.06 15.22
CA ALA A 291 -3.87 -2.03 14.53
C ALA A 291 -5.30 -2.01 15.08
N ARG A 292 -5.99 -0.86 14.93
CA ARG A 292 -7.38 -0.71 15.38
C ARG A 292 -8.35 -1.60 14.59
N SER A 293 -8.03 -1.85 13.33
CA SER A 293 -8.77 -2.72 12.40
C SER A 293 -7.83 -3.24 11.31
N ASN A 294 -8.24 -4.27 10.58
CA ASN A 294 -7.50 -4.77 9.41
C ASN A 294 -7.40 -3.71 8.31
N GLU A 295 -8.45 -2.93 8.09
CA GLU A 295 -8.46 -1.78 7.19
C GLU A 295 -7.40 -0.73 7.57
N TYR A 296 -7.32 -0.37 8.86
CA TYR A 296 -6.29 0.55 9.34
C TYR A 296 -4.88 -0.02 9.14
N ARG A 297 -4.70 -1.34 9.33
CA ARG A 297 -3.42 -2.01 9.08
C ARG A 297 -3.03 -1.89 7.62
N LEU A 298 -3.95 -2.20 6.70
CA LEU A 298 -3.73 -2.11 5.25
C LEU A 298 -3.33 -0.69 4.83
N ASP A 299 -4.10 0.31 5.25
CA ASP A 299 -3.82 1.73 4.98
C ASP A 299 -2.42 2.14 5.50
N SER A 300 -2.06 1.74 6.72
CA SER A 300 -0.74 2.02 7.29
C SER A 300 0.39 1.29 6.56
N ALA A 301 0.17 0.02 6.19
CA ALA A 301 1.14 -0.82 5.52
C ALA A 301 1.49 -0.34 4.11
N TRP A 302 0.55 0.31 3.41
CA TRP A 302 0.77 0.82 2.05
C TRP A 302 1.07 2.32 1.99
N PHE A 303 0.44 3.13 2.84
CA PHE A 303 0.46 4.59 2.68
C PHE A 303 0.96 5.35 3.92
N GLY A 304 1.16 4.66 5.04
CA GLY A 304 1.48 5.29 6.33
C GLY A 304 2.84 4.86 6.89
N GLN A 305 2.90 4.81 8.22
CA GLN A 305 4.12 4.43 8.95
C GLN A 305 4.60 3.02 8.60
N GLY A 306 3.68 2.08 8.29
CA GLY A 306 4.06 0.73 7.87
C GLY A 306 4.88 0.74 6.58
N ALA A 307 4.48 1.54 5.59
CA ALA A 307 5.23 1.69 4.35
C ALA A 307 6.63 2.27 4.59
N GLN A 308 6.77 3.26 5.48
CA GLN A 308 8.05 3.85 5.86
C GLN A 308 8.98 2.83 6.54
N ILE A 309 8.45 2.01 7.46
CA ILE A 309 9.22 0.93 8.11
C ILE A 309 9.70 -0.09 7.07
N LYS A 310 8.86 -0.49 6.12
CA LYS A 310 9.23 -1.44 5.07
C LYS A 310 10.31 -0.88 4.14
N GLN A 311 10.22 0.40 3.77
CA GLN A 311 11.26 1.06 2.98
C GLN A 311 12.59 1.10 3.74
N ARG A 312 12.57 1.50 5.00
CA ARG A 312 13.77 1.54 5.85
C ARG A 312 14.40 0.16 6.03
N ALA A 313 13.57 -0.89 6.15
CA ALA A 313 14.01 -2.27 6.22
C ALA A 313 14.70 -2.71 4.92
N LEU A 314 14.15 -2.32 3.77
CA LEU A 314 14.77 -2.59 2.47
C LEU A 314 16.12 -1.88 2.36
N ASP A 315 16.18 -0.58 2.68
CA ASP A 315 17.41 0.21 2.60
C ASP A 315 18.50 -0.35 3.53
N ALA A 316 18.15 -0.68 4.78
CA ALA A 316 19.08 -1.28 5.73
C ALA A 316 19.54 -2.69 5.29
N ALA A 317 18.67 -3.48 4.67
CA ALA A 317 19.03 -4.81 4.17
C ALA A 317 20.00 -4.71 2.98
N LEU A 318 19.76 -3.75 2.08
CA LEU A 318 20.65 -3.46 0.96
C LEU A 318 22.04 -3.00 1.44
N GLN A 319 22.11 -2.19 2.50
CA GLN A 319 23.39 -1.78 3.10
C GLN A 319 24.19 -2.95 3.69
N LEU A 320 23.53 -3.99 4.22
CA LEU A 320 24.22 -5.19 4.71
C LEU A 320 24.86 -6.05 3.60
N ALA A 321 24.37 -5.90 2.37
CA ALA A 321 24.80 -6.66 1.20
C ALA A 321 25.68 -5.86 0.23
N ALA A 322 25.89 -4.56 0.49
CA ALA A 322 26.85 -3.71 -0.21
C ALA A 322 28.27 -3.93 0.32
#